data_AF-A0A2N5LK95-F1
#
_entry.id   AF-A0A2N5LK95-F1
#
_cell.length_a   1.000
_cell.length_b   1.000
_cell.length_c   1.000
_cell.angle_alpha   90.00
_cell.angle_beta   90.00
_cell.angle_gamma   90.00
#
_symmetry.space_group_name_H-M   'P 1'
#
loop_
_entity.id
_entity.type
_entity.pdbx_description
1 polymer ?
#
loop_
_entity_poly.entity_id
_entity_poly.type
_entity_poly.pdbx_seq_one_letter_code
_entity_poly.pdbx_strand_id
1 'polypeptide(L)'
;MTQISNQEIEKTLRNSECLISSIEVAAAYERLAAQLNLHYAGLNPIVMVVMNGGLIPAGQLLTHLTFYHRMHYIHATRYRDNEGTNELDWKFKPDVSIEGEHVLLIDDIFDEGITLKAVVEELSKEKPLSLESCVLLNKQHDRKVADFDVDFVGIDVADRYVYGCGMDFHGYLRHLPGIYAIKEDKV
;
A
#
# COMPACT_ATOMS: atom_id res chain seq x y z
N MET A 1 -9.51 -16.58 5.48
CA MET A 1 -9.16 -16.07 6.82
C MET A 1 -10.29 -16.46 7.75
N THR A 2 -9.97 -16.97 8.94
CA THR A 2 -10.96 -17.32 9.96
C THR A 2 -11.51 -16.04 10.58
N GLN A 3 -12.83 -15.92 10.65
CA GLN A 3 -13.50 -14.80 11.30
C GLN A 3 -13.14 -14.76 12.79
N ILE A 4 -12.71 -13.61 13.29
CA ILE A 4 -12.46 -13.38 14.72
C ILE A 4 -13.70 -12.76 15.40
N SER A 5 -13.85 -12.97 16.70
CA SER A 5 -14.97 -12.46 17.48
C SER A 5 -14.85 -10.97 17.79
N ASN A 6 -15.99 -10.32 18.05
CA ASN A 6 -15.99 -8.92 18.51
C ASN A 6 -15.19 -8.73 19.82
N GLN A 7 -15.18 -9.72 20.71
CA GLN A 7 -14.40 -9.68 21.95
C GLN A 7 -12.89 -9.65 21.67
N GLU A 8 -12.41 -10.40 20.67
CA GLU A 8 -11.01 -10.36 20.24
C GLU A 8 -10.64 -9.03 19.60
N ILE A 9 -11.54 -8.47 18.79
CA ILE A 9 -11.35 -7.13 18.19
C ILE A 9 -11.26 -6.07 19.29
N GLU A 10 -12.18 -6.07 20.26
CA GLU A 10 -12.15 -5.16 21.40
C GLU A 10 -10.88 -5.31 22.24
N LYS A 11 -10.46 -6.55 22.51
CA LYS A 11 -9.22 -6.83 23.24
C LYS A 11 -8.02 -6.25 22.50
N THR A 12 -7.97 -6.42 21.18
CA THR A 12 -6.91 -5.86 20.32
C THR A 12 -6.89 -4.35 20.43
N LEU A 13 -8.03 -3.68 20.26
CA LEU A 13 -8.13 -2.22 20.38
C LEU A 13 -7.65 -1.69 21.75
N ARG A 14 -7.99 -2.37 22.84
CA ARG A 14 -7.52 -2.00 24.20
C ARG A 14 -6.00 -2.20 24.39
N ASN A 15 -5.46 -3.20 23.70
CA ASN A 15 -4.05 -3.59 23.76
C ASN A 15 -3.19 -2.92 22.69
N SER A 16 -3.73 -1.94 21.98
CA SER A 16 -2.99 -1.19 20.98
C SER A 16 -2.71 0.24 21.40
N GLU A 17 -1.77 0.85 20.72
CA GLU A 17 -1.43 2.26 20.84
C GLU A 17 -1.42 2.91 19.45
N CYS A 18 -1.71 4.21 19.42
CA CYS A 18 -1.64 4.99 18.19
C CYS A 18 -0.18 5.39 17.94
N LEU A 19 0.38 4.94 16.81
CA LEU A 19 1.73 5.32 16.39
C LEU A 19 1.73 6.59 15.55
N ILE A 20 0.71 6.74 14.70
CA ILE A 20 0.55 7.89 13.81
C ILE A 20 -0.92 8.31 13.89
N SER A 21 -1.17 9.52 14.34
CA SER A 21 -2.52 10.06 14.47
C SER A 21 -3.17 10.30 13.11
N SER A 22 -4.50 10.43 13.09
CA SER A 22 -5.23 10.76 11.86
C SER A 22 -4.83 12.12 11.26
N ILE A 23 -4.38 13.06 12.10
CA ILE A 23 -3.87 14.36 11.66
C ILE A 23 -2.54 14.19 10.92
N GLU A 24 -1.64 13.35 11.46
CA GLU A 24 -0.35 13.07 10.82
C GLU A 24 -0.52 12.28 9.52
N VAL A 25 -1.46 11.33 9.47
CA VAL A 25 -1.85 10.61 8.25
C VAL A 25 -2.39 11.59 7.20
N ALA A 26 -3.31 12.48 7.57
CA ALA A 26 -3.86 13.47 6.65
C ALA A 26 -2.75 14.37 6.06
N ALA A 27 -1.84 14.84 6.91
CA ALA A 27 -0.69 15.62 6.46
C ALA A 27 0.24 14.83 5.51
N ALA A 28 0.32 13.51 5.65
CA ALA A 28 1.09 12.68 4.73
C ALA A 28 0.44 12.53 3.35
N TYR A 29 -0.89 12.41 3.30
CA TYR A 29 -1.60 12.44 2.01
C TYR A 29 -1.39 13.77 1.29
N GLU A 30 -1.43 14.90 2.00
CA GLU A 30 -1.13 16.22 1.41
C GLU A 30 0.30 16.29 0.85
N ARG A 31 1.30 15.79 1.59
CA ARG A 31 2.69 15.74 1.13
C ARG A 31 2.89 14.82 -0.08
N LEU A 32 2.25 13.65 -0.09
CA LEU A 32 2.29 12.73 -1.23
C LEU A 32 1.62 13.35 -2.45
N ALA A 33 0.44 13.95 -2.28
CA ALA A 33 -0.28 14.61 -3.36
C ALA A 33 0.54 15.74 -3.97
N ALA A 34 1.23 16.55 -3.15
CA ALA A 34 2.10 17.61 -3.66
C ALA A 34 3.24 17.06 -4.54
N GLN A 35 3.87 15.95 -4.14
CA GLN A 35 4.93 15.31 -4.92
C GLN A 35 4.39 14.73 -6.24
N LEU A 36 3.27 14.01 -6.18
CA LEU A 36 2.64 13.40 -7.35
C LEU A 36 2.09 14.44 -8.33
N ASN A 37 1.51 15.53 -7.83
CA ASN A 37 1.00 16.63 -8.66
C ASN A 37 2.12 17.32 -9.43
N LEU A 38 3.32 17.41 -8.84
CA LEU A 38 4.50 17.92 -9.54
C LEU A 38 5.01 16.92 -10.57
N HIS A 39 5.14 15.63 -10.20
CA HIS A 39 5.68 14.58 -11.07
C HIS A 39 4.82 14.35 -12.32
N TYR A 40 3.50 14.29 -12.16
CA TYR A 40 2.55 14.03 -13.23
C TYR A 40 1.93 15.30 -13.84
N ALA A 41 2.55 16.46 -13.63
CA ALA A 41 2.06 17.73 -14.18
C ALA A 41 1.97 17.67 -15.72
N GLY A 42 0.77 17.83 -16.26
CA GLY A 42 0.52 17.79 -17.70
C GLY A 42 0.48 16.37 -18.30
N LEU A 43 0.58 15.33 -17.49
CA LEU A 43 0.45 13.92 -17.89
C LEU A 43 -0.98 13.41 -17.62
N ASN A 44 -1.27 12.20 -18.10
CA ASN A 44 -2.55 11.52 -17.92
C ASN A 44 -2.34 10.04 -17.58
N PRO A 45 -1.78 9.72 -16.39
CA PRO A 45 -1.40 8.37 -16.03
C PRO A 45 -2.62 7.46 -15.76
N ILE A 46 -2.35 6.16 -15.74
CA ILE A 46 -3.22 5.14 -15.14
C ILE A 46 -2.80 4.99 -13.68
N VAL A 47 -3.72 5.23 -12.75
CA VAL A 47 -3.55 4.89 -11.34
C VAL A 47 -4.04 3.47 -11.11
N MET A 48 -3.15 2.57 -10.70
CA MET A 48 -3.46 1.20 -10.33
C MET A 48 -3.41 1.04 -8.81
N VAL A 49 -4.51 0.58 -8.21
CA VAL A 49 -4.58 0.35 -6.76
C VAL A 49 -4.39 -1.13 -6.45
N VAL A 50 -3.43 -1.45 -5.58
CA VAL A 50 -3.20 -2.80 -5.08
C VAL A 50 -4.25 -3.13 -4.02
N MET A 51 -5.11 -4.09 -4.31
CA MET A 51 -6.20 -4.49 -3.43
C MET A 51 -5.76 -5.60 -2.46
N ASN A 52 -6.27 -5.62 -1.22
CA ASN A 52 -7.27 -4.71 -0.65
C ASN A 52 -6.67 -3.53 0.13
N GLY A 53 -5.38 -3.57 0.43
CA GLY A 53 -4.70 -2.61 1.31
C GLY A 53 -4.78 -1.19 0.79
N GLY A 54 -4.37 -0.98 -0.46
CA GLY A 54 -4.35 0.32 -1.13
C GLY A 54 -5.70 1.01 -1.30
N LEU A 55 -6.84 0.36 -1.02
CA LEU A 55 -8.17 0.94 -1.21
C LEU A 55 -8.36 2.26 -0.44
N ILE A 56 -8.03 2.27 0.86
CA ILE A 56 -8.21 3.46 1.70
C ILE A 56 -7.13 4.52 1.41
N PRO A 57 -5.83 4.17 1.30
CA PRO A 57 -4.79 5.10 0.89
C PRO A 57 -5.10 5.79 -0.44
N ALA A 58 -5.47 5.03 -1.47
CA ALA A 58 -5.86 5.59 -2.76
C ALA A 58 -7.12 6.46 -2.62
N GLY A 59 -8.17 5.98 -1.96
CA GLY A 59 -9.41 6.72 -1.79
C GLY A 59 -9.24 8.06 -1.07
N GLN A 60 -8.27 8.18 -0.16
CA GLN A 60 -7.90 9.46 0.45
C GLN A 60 -7.02 10.29 -0.50
N LEU A 61 -5.88 9.73 -0.93
CA LEU A 61 -4.86 10.43 -1.72
C LEU A 61 -5.41 11.02 -3.03
N LEU A 62 -6.22 10.25 -3.76
CA LEU A 62 -6.76 10.64 -5.07
C LEU A 62 -7.56 11.93 -5.02
N THR A 63 -8.23 12.23 -3.89
CA THR A 63 -9.03 13.45 -3.72
C THR A 63 -8.18 14.72 -3.63
N HIS A 64 -6.86 14.58 -3.44
CA HIS A 64 -5.89 15.67 -3.40
C HIS A 64 -5.11 15.83 -4.73
N LEU A 65 -5.30 14.92 -5.70
CA LEU A 65 -4.61 14.99 -6.99
C LEU A 65 -5.28 15.98 -7.94
N THR A 66 -4.46 16.75 -8.66
CA THR A 66 -4.93 17.81 -9.57
C THR A 66 -4.71 17.49 -11.05
N PHE A 67 -4.02 16.39 -11.37
CA PHE A 67 -3.86 15.90 -12.73
C PHE A 67 -4.97 14.90 -13.10
N TYR A 68 -5.31 14.85 -14.39
CA TYR A 68 -6.25 13.87 -14.91
C TYR A 68 -5.63 12.47 -14.92
N HIS A 69 -6.43 11.47 -14.60
CA HIS A 69 -5.98 10.08 -14.59
C HIS A 69 -7.17 9.13 -14.78
N ARG A 70 -6.86 7.89 -15.18
CA ARG A 70 -7.81 6.76 -15.16
C ARG A 70 -7.49 5.88 -13.96
N MET A 71 -8.51 5.28 -13.35
CA MET A 71 -8.33 4.40 -12.20
C MET A 71 -8.63 2.95 -12.57
N HIS A 72 -7.71 2.06 -12.20
CA HIS A 72 -7.88 0.61 -12.25
C HIS A 72 -7.40 0.01 -10.93
N TYR A 73 -7.62 -1.29 -10.76
CA TYR A 73 -7.15 -2.02 -9.59
C TYR A 73 -6.54 -3.34 -10.01
N ILE A 74 -5.72 -3.87 -9.12
CA ILE A 74 -5.16 -5.20 -9.23
C ILE A 74 -5.32 -5.94 -7.91
N HIS A 75 -5.36 -7.26 -7.95
CA HIS A 75 -5.38 -8.07 -6.74
C HIS A 75 -4.50 -9.29 -6.94
N ALA A 76 -3.33 -9.24 -6.33
CA ALA A 76 -2.36 -10.32 -6.34
C ALA A 76 -2.00 -10.71 -4.90
N THR A 77 -1.82 -12.00 -4.67
CA THR A 77 -1.26 -12.55 -3.44
C THR A 77 -0.03 -13.38 -3.74
N ARG A 78 0.79 -13.69 -2.73
CA ARG A 78 1.88 -14.66 -2.88
C ARG A 78 1.38 -16.07 -2.60
N TYR A 79 1.87 -17.05 -3.36
CA TYR A 79 1.85 -18.45 -2.93
C TYR A 79 2.79 -18.60 -1.73
N ARG A 80 2.26 -19.02 -0.58
CA ARG A 80 3.03 -19.22 0.66
C ARG A 80 3.90 -20.48 0.63
N ASP A 81 3.60 -21.43 -0.26
CA ASP A 81 4.20 -22.78 -0.25
C ASP A 81 5.38 -22.97 -1.20
N ASN A 82 5.80 -21.93 -1.94
CA ASN A 82 6.98 -22.00 -2.81
C ASN A 82 8.13 -21.18 -2.22
N GLU A 83 9.00 -21.85 -1.47
CA GLU A 83 10.36 -21.37 -1.23
C GLU A 83 11.06 -21.23 -2.58
N GLY A 84 11.20 -19.99 -3.08
CA GLY A 84 12.06 -19.69 -4.23
C GLY A 84 11.39 -19.31 -5.55
N THR A 85 10.05 -19.25 -5.67
CA THR A 85 9.41 -18.64 -6.85
C THR A 85 8.78 -17.29 -6.52
N ASN A 86 9.01 -16.29 -7.39
CA ASN A 86 8.40 -14.95 -7.33
C ASN A 86 7.03 -14.93 -8.02
N GLU A 87 6.36 -16.07 -8.14
CA GLU A 87 5.08 -16.16 -8.85
C GLU A 87 3.94 -15.54 -8.05
N LEU A 88 3.21 -14.63 -8.70
CA LEU A 88 2.02 -13.99 -8.17
C LEU A 88 0.79 -14.90 -8.39
N ASP A 89 0.02 -15.10 -7.34
CA ASP A 89 -1.34 -15.62 -7.41
C ASP A 89 -2.30 -14.46 -7.72
N TRP A 90 -2.74 -14.36 -8.96
CA TRP A 90 -3.62 -13.29 -9.41
C TRP A 90 -5.07 -13.65 -9.14
N LYS A 91 -5.70 -12.91 -8.22
CA LYS A 91 -7.17 -12.94 -8.05
C LYS A 91 -7.86 -12.04 -9.06
N PHE A 92 -7.21 -10.94 -9.43
CA PHE A 92 -7.63 -10.06 -10.51
C PHE A 92 -6.41 -9.42 -11.17
N LYS A 93 -6.20 -9.77 -12.44
CA LYS A 93 -5.25 -9.07 -13.31
C LYS A 93 -5.91 -7.82 -13.89
N PRO A 94 -5.17 -6.72 -14.08
CA PRO A 94 -5.71 -5.55 -14.75
C PRO A 94 -6.18 -5.95 -16.16
N ASP A 95 -7.33 -5.42 -16.56
CA ASP A 95 -7.98 -5.68 -17.86
C ASP A 95 -7.71 -4.59 -18.91
N VAL A 96 -6.81 -3.66 -18.58
CA VAL A 96 -6.39 -2.53 -19.40
C VAL A 96 -4.94 -2.71 -19.82
N SER A 97 -4.62 -2.40 -21.08
CA SER A 97 -3.23 -2.33 -21.54
C SER A 97 -2.54 -1.13 -20.91
N ILE A 98 -1.32 -1.33 -20.41
CA ILE A 98 -0.45 -0.26 -19.92
C ILE A 98 0.73 0.03 -20.86
N GLU A 99 0.81 -0.63 -22.02
CA GLU A 99 1.85 -0.36 -23.00
C GLU A 99 1.81 1.11 -23.44
N GLY A 100 2.94 1.79 -23.32
CA GLY A 100 3.04 3.20 -23.70
C GLY A 100 2.28 4.17 -22.78
N GLU A 101 1.89 3.75 -21.58
CA GLU A 101 1.19 4.59 -20.60
C GLU A 101 2.10 4.95 -19.41
N HIS A 102 1.83 6.08 -18.74
CA HIS A 102 2.41 6.36 -17.43
C HIS A 102 1.57 5.67 -16.36
N VAL A 103 2.19 4.97 -15.41
CA VAL A 103 1.47 4.17 -14.41
C VAL A 103 1.90 4.55 -13.00
N LEU A 104 0.93 4.87 -12.15
CA LEU A 104 1.13 5.05 -10.71
C LEU A 104 0.50 3.89 -9.96
N LEU A 105 1.32 3.05 -9.33
CA LEU A 105 0.89 1.93 -8.50
C LEU A 105 0.77 2.38 -7.03
N ILE A 106 -0.41 2.28 -6.43
CA ILE A 106 -0.67 2.67 -5.03
C ILE A 106 -0.92 1.44 -4.17
N ASP A 107 -0.20 1.31 -3.06
CA ASP A 107 -0.44 0.32 -2.01
C ASP A 107 -0.47 0.96 -0.61
N ASP A 108 -0.83 0.20 0.42
CA ASP A 108 -0.88 0.70 1.80
C ASP A 108 0.49 0.75 2.49
N ILE A 109 1.30 -0.30 2.37
CA ILE A 109 2.55 -0.42 3.10
C ILE A 109 3.68 -1.08 2.30
N PHE A 110 4.87 -0.50 2.40
CA PHE A 110 6.12 -1.15 2.07
C PHE A 110 6.70 -1.81 3.32
N ASP A 111 6.38 -3.10 3.52
CA ASP A 111 6.95 -3.96 4.56
C ASP A 111 8.23 -4.63 4.01
N GLU A 112 8.26 -5.93 3.74
CA GLU A 112 9.38 -6.59 3.06
C GLU A 112 9.45 -6.27 1.56
N GLY A 113 8.34 -5.84 0.95
CA GLY A 113 8.31 -5.40 -0.45
C GLY A 113 8.24 -6.51 -1.51
N ILE A 114 8.23 -7.78 -1.12
CA ILE A 114 8.30 -8.92 -2.06
C ILE A 114 7.12 -8.90 -3.05
N THR A 115 5.88 -8.72 -2.55
CA THR A 115 4.69 -8.69 -3.42
C THR A 115 4.68 -7.46 -4.32
N LEU A 116 5.00 -6.28 -3.78
CA LEU A 116 5.02 -5.04 -4.54
C LEU A 116 6.07 -5.10 -5.65
N LYS A 117 7.28 -5.58 -5.37
CA LYS A 117 8.33 -5.83 -6.36
C LYS A 117 7.85 -6.75 -7.48
N ALA A 118 7.28 -7.91 -7.13
CA ALA A 118 6.80 -8.86 -8.12
C ALA A 118 5.69 -8.29 -9.00
N VAL A 119 4.81 -7.45 -8.44
CA VAL A 119 3.79 -6.72 -9.21
C VAL A 119 4.45 -5.74 -10.18
N VAL A 120 5.39 -4.92 -9.71
CA VAL A 120 6.11 -3.96 -10.55
C VAL A 120 6.85 -4.67 -11.68
N GLU A 121 7.53 -5.79 -11.38
CA GLU A 121 8.22 -6.62 -12.37
C GLU A 121 7.26 -7.21 -13.41
N GLU A 122 6.07 -7.66 -13.01
CA GLU A 122 5.06 -8.17 -13.96
C GLU A 122 4.54 -7.06 -14.86
N LEU A 123 4.12 -5.92 -14.29
CA LEU A 123 3.59 -4.79 -15.04
C LEU A 123 4.64 -4.20 -16.01
N SER A 124 5.91 -4.20 -15.60
CA SER A 124 7.02 -3.73 -16.46
C SER A 124 7.16 -4.52 -17.77
N LYS A 125 6.69 -5.76 -17.82
CA LYS A 125 6.75 -6.59 -19.04
C LYS A 125 5.89 -6.05 -20.18
N GLU A 126 4.83 -5.30 -19.85
CA GLU A 126 3.97 -4.63 -20.83
C GLU A 126 4.57 -3.32 -21.38
N LYS A 127 5.74 -2.90 -20.87
CA LYS A 127 6.49 -1.72 -21.36
C LYS A 127 5.69 -0.41 -21.25
N PRO A 128 5.28 -0.01 -20.05
CA PRO A 128 4.76 1.34 -19.82
C PRO A 128 5.84 2.40 -20.12
N LEU A 129 5.43 3.64 -20.37
CA LEU A 129 6.35 4.78 -20.48
C LEU A 129 7.03 5.08 -19.14
N SER A 130 6.30 4.95 -18.04
CA SER A 130 6.83 4.97 -16.68
C SER A 130 5.96 4.12 -15.77
N LEU A 131 6.57 3.57 -14.72
CA LEU A 131 5.90 2.83 -13.67
C LEU A 131 6.49 3.24 -12.34
N GLU A 132 5.74 4.02 -11.58
CA GLU A 132 6.12 4.51 -10.27
C GLU A 132 5.23 3.89 -9.19
N SER A 133 5.80 3.66 -8.02
CA SER A 133 5.17 3.06 -6.87
C SER A 133 4.99 4.08 -5.74
N CYS A 134 3.84 4.03 -5.07
CA CYS A 134 3.47 4.92 -4.00
C CYS A 134 2.86 4.13 -2.85
N VAL A 135 3.38 4.32 -1.63
CA VAL A 135 2.83 3.72 -0.41
C VAL A 135 2.55 4.78 0.64
N LEU A 136 1.52 4.55 1.46
CA LEU A 136 1.29 5.40 2.63
C LEU A 136 2.40 5.21 3.66
N LEU A 137 2.72 3.96 4.00
CA LEU A 137 3.70 3.64 5.04
C LEU A 137 4.93 2.92 4.48
N ASN A 138 6.10 3.28 5.00
CA ASN A 138 7.31 2.50 4.87
C ASN A 138 7.73 1.96 6.24
N LYS A 139 7.80 0.64 6.37
CA LYS A 139 8.24 0.01 7.61
C LYS A 139 9.76 -0.03 7.69
N GLN A 140 10.32 0.48 8.78
CA GLN A 140 11.76 0.63 8.97
C GLN A 140 12.39 -0.65 9.55
N HIS A 141 12.98 -1.48 8.69
CA HIS A 141 13.77 -2.67 9.05
C HIS A 141 14.65 -3.17 7.89
N ASP A 142 15.63 -4.02 8.18
CA ASP A 142 16.59 -4.52 7.20
C ASP A 142 16.11 -5.72 6.34
N ARG A 143 14.89 -6.21 6.57
CA ARG A 143 14.30 -7.36 5.83
C ARG A 143 13.67 -6.99 4.47
N LYS A 144 14.10 -5.89 3.85
CA LYS A 144 13.60 -5.46 2.54
C LYS A 144 14.08 -6.40 1.44
N VAL A 145 13.25 -6.62 0.43
CA VAL A 145 13.66 -7.32 -0.79
C VAL A 145 14.77 -6.54 -1.49
N ALA A 146 15.80 -7.24 -1.97
CA ALA A 146 16.95 -6.61 -2.63
C ALA A 146 16.54 -5.94 -3.95
N ASP A 147 17.30 -4.92 -4.36
CA ASP A 147 17.20 -4.23 -5.65
C ASP A 147 15.79 -3.67 -5.95
N PHE A 148 15.09 -3.18 -4.94
CA PHE A 148 13.78 -2.56 -5.09
C PHE A 148 13.53 -1.54 -3.99
N ASP A 149 12.98 -0.40 -4.37
CA ASP A 149 12.57 0.67 -3.47
C ASP A 149 11.26 1.30 -3.98
N VAL A 150 10.60 2.08 -3.13
CA VAL A 150 9.34 2.74 -3.46
C VAL A 150 9.60 4.20 -3.83
N ASP A 151 9.02 4.67 -4.93
CA ASP A 151 9.28 6.00 -5.47
C ASP A 151 8.67 7.11 -4.59
N PHE A 152 7.49 6.86 -4.02
CA PHE A 152 6.78 7.82 -3.16
C PHE A 152 6.35 7.18 -1.84
N VAL A 153 6.82 7.74 -0.73
CA VAL A 153 6.53 7.25 0.63
C VAL A 153 5.88 8.37 1.45
N GLY A 154 4.76 8.05 2.12
CA GLY A 154 4.04 9.02 2.94
C GLY A 154 4.69 9.25 4.31
N ILE A 155 4.89 8.18 5.07
CA ILE A 155 5.44 8.21 6.44
C ILE A 155 6.24 6.93 6.73
N ASP A 156 7.35 7.09 7.44
CA ASP A 156 8.09 5.96 8.02
C ASP A 156 7.45 5.50 9.34
N VAL A 157 7.39 4.17 9.55
CA VAL A 157 6.85 3.57 10.77
C VAL A 157 7.81 2.52 11.32
N ALA A 158 7.84 2.38 12.64
CA ALA A 158 8.61 1.34 13.32
C ALA A 158 8.19 -0.07 12.87
N ASP A 159 9.12 -1.02 12.97
CA ASP A 159 8.92 -2.44 12.65
C ASP A 159 7.99 -3.14 13.65
N ARG A 160 6.70 -2.84 13.55
CA ARG A 160 5.65 -3.38 14.43
C ARG A 160 4.49 -3.92 13.61
N TYR A 161 3.67 -4.75 14.23
CA TYR A 161 2.41 -5.15 13.62
C TYR A 161 1.43 -3.96 13.65
N VAL A 162 1.27 -3.30 12.49
CA VAL A 162 0.46 -2.11 12.33
C VAL A 162 -0.85 -2.40 11.58
N TYR A 163 -1.89 -1.62 11.87
CA TYR A 163 -3.17 -1.64 11.17
C TYR A 163 -3.84 -0.26 11.18
N GLY A 164 -4.90 -0.09 10.39
CA GLY A 164 -5.56 1.19 10.12
C GLY A 164 -5.20 1.72 8.74
N CYS A 165 -5.91 2.74 8.25
CA CYS A 165 -5.69 3.37 6.95
C CYS A 165 -5.46 2.39 5.78
N GLY A 166 -6.28 1.34 5.68
CA GLY A 166 -6.14 0.30 4.65
C GLY A 166 -5.54 -1.00 5.16
N MET A 167 -4.57 -0.94 6.08
CA MET A 167 -3.93 -2.13 6.66
C MET A 167 -4.87 -2.83 7.65
N ASP A 168 -4.85 -4.16 7.67
CA ASP A 168 -5.77 -4.95 8.48
C ASP A 168 -5.16 -5.65 9.69
N PHE A 169 -6.04 -5.96 10.64
CA PHE A 169 -5.84 -7.00 11.63
C PHE A 169 -6.85 -8.13 11.34
N HIS A 170 -6.38 -9.24 10.75
CA HIS A 170 -7.21 -10.38 10.34
C HIS A 170 -8.42 -10.02 9.46
N GLY A 171 -8.27 -9.06 8.56
CA GLY A 171 -9.31 -8.53 7.68
C GLY A 171 -10.13 -7.38 8.29
N TYR A 172 -9.94 -7.05 9.56
CA TYR A 172 -10.65 -5.98 10.27
C TYR A 172 -9.80 -4.72 10.40
N LEU A 173 -10.40 -3.66 10.95
CA LEU A 173 -9.74 -2.42 11.40
C LEU A 173 -9.09 -1.54 10.31
N ARG A 174 -9.20 -1.91 9.03
CA ARG A 174 -8.72 -1.08 7.89
C ARG A 174 -9.24 0.36 7.91
N HIS A 175 -10.47 0.55 8.38
CA HIS A 175 -11.20 1.84 8.35
C HIS A 175 -10.74 2.84 9.41
N LEU A 176 -9.89 2.46 10.36
CA LEU A 176 -9.43 3.39 11.38
C LEU A 176 -8.57 4.50 10.73
N PRO A 177 -8.74 5.77 11.12
CA PRO A 177 -8.16 6.91 10.40
C PRO A 177 -6.70 7.21 10.79
N GLY A 178 -6.15 6.51 11.78
CA GLY A 178 -4.75 6.57 12.18
C GLY A 178 -4.09 5.19 12.07
N ILE A 179 -2.79 5.15 12.36
CA ILE A 179 -2.01 3.92 12.39
C ILE A 179 -1.82 3.48 13.84
N TYR A 180 -2.17 2.23 14.10
CA TYR A 180 -2.12 1.64 15.43
C TYR A 180 -1.23 0.41 15.40
N ALA A 181 -0.54 0.14 16.51
CA ALA A 181 0.22 -1.08 16.69
C ALA A 181 -0.20 -1.79 17.96
N ILE A 182 -0.10 -3.12 17.97
CA ILE A 182 -0.25 -3.93 19.18
C ILE A 182 0.91 -3.60 20.12
N LYS A 183 0.62 -3.28 21.38
CA LYS A 183 1.64 -3.03 22.41
C LYS A 183 2.58 -4.23 22.49
N GLU A 184 3.89 -3.97 22.47
CA GLU A 184 4.86 -5.00 22.83
C GLU A 184 4.70 -5.29 24.32
N ASP A 185 4.60 -6.57 24.68
CA ASP A 185 4.67 -6.95 26.08
C ASP A 185 6.01 -6.46 26.61
N LYS A 186 5.99 -5.55 27.58
CA LYS A 186 7.19 -5.18 28.33
C LYS A 186 7.62 -6.43 29.10
N VAL A 187 8.60 -7.15 28.56
CA VAL A 187 9.34 -8.19 29.30
C VAL A 187 10.04 -7.53 30.49
#